data_AF-A0A095TDU3-F1
#
_entry.id   AF-A0A095TDU3-F1
#
_cell.length_a   1.000
_cell.length_b   1.000
_cell.length_c   1.000
_cell.angle_alpha   90.00
_cell.angle_beta   90.00
_cell.angle_gamma   90.00
#
_symmetry.space_group_name_H-M   'P 1'
#
loop_
_entity.id
_entity.type
_entity.pdbx_description
1 polymer ?
#
loop_
_entity_poly.entity_id
_entity_poly.type
_entity_poly.pdbx_seq_one_letter_code
_entity_poly.pdbx_strand_id
1 'polypeptide(L)'
;MITERQNIHIIQVYRGLAALAVIFYHYSWFISPLEQTLLRRGYLGVDIFFMVSGFLVWITTRQLQAGWQSSLRYIVKRSIRIIPAYALVTIGYALYFAFTRPAADLIWQTLKSLVFIPLNGGNSPAYGFPLLENGWTLNYEFFFI
;
A
#
# COMPACT_ATOMS: atom_id res chain seq x y z
N MET A 1 -28.27 6.74 14.06
CA MET A 1 -26.88 6.95 14.51
C MET A 1 -26.15 5.67 14.91
N ILE A 2 -26.77 4.69 15.60
CA ILE A 2 -26.11 3.41 15.97
C ILE A 2 -25.80 2.54 14.74
N THR A 3 -26.74 2.47 13.78
CA THR A 3 -26.64 1.64 12.57
C THR A 3 -25.52 2.09 11.61
N GLU A 4 -25.32 3.40 11.43
CA GLU A 4 -24.22 3.91 10.58
C GLU A 4 -22.84 3.55 11.15
N ARG A 5 -22.68 3.62 12.48
CA ARG A 5 -21.42 3.26 13.13
C ARG A 5 -21.13 1.77 12.99
N GLN A 6 -22.14 0.91 13.18
CA GLN A 6 -22.04 -0.53 12.94
C GLN A 6 -21.67 -0.88 11.49
N ASN A 7 -22.26 -0.19 10.51
CA ASN A 7 -21.94 -0.39 9.09
C ASN A 7 -20.47 -0.05 8.78
N ILE A 8 -19.94 1.02 9.35
CA ILE A 8 -18.52 1.38 9.20
C ILE A 8 -17.62 0.28 9.79
N HIS A 9 -17.95 -0.28 10.95
CA HIS A 9 -17.19 -1.37 11.55
C HIS A 9 -17.14 -2.61 10.66
N ILE A 10 -18.27 -3.01 10.07
CA ILE A 10 -18.35 -4.14 9.15
C ILE A 10 -17.46 -3.91 7.92
N ILE A 11 -17.47 -2.70 7.36
CA ILE A 11 -16.61 -2.33 6.23
C ILE A 11 -15.11 -2.44 6.60
N GLN A 12 -14.74 -2.04 7.82
CA GLN A 12 -13.36 -2.21 8.31
C GLN A 12 -12.98 -3.69 8.46
N VAL A 13 -13.92 -4.56 8.85
CA VAL A 13 -13.70 -6.03 8.88
C VAL A 13 -13.41 -6.55 7.49
N TYR A 14 -14.19 -6.16 6.47
CA TYR A 14 -13.91 -6.55 5.08
C TYR A 14 -12.53 -6.09 4.61
N ARG A 15 -12.10 -4.89 5.00
CA ARG A 15 -10.73 -4.43 4.72
C ARG A 15 -9.68 -5.32 5.39
N GLY A 16 -9.93 -5.76 6.62
CA GLY A 16 -9.07 -6.72 7.32
C GLY A 16 -8.99 -8.07 6.61
N LEU A 17 -10.13 -8.62 6.19
CA LEU A 17 -10.19 -9.87 5.43
C LEU A 17 -9.46 -9.77 4.09
N ALA A 18 -9.62 -8.65 3.38
CA ALA A 18 -8.90 -8.38 2.14
C ALA A 18 -7.38 -8.34 2.36
N ALA A 19 -6.91 -7.68 3.41
CA ALA A 19 -5.49 -7.65 3.77
C ALA A 19 -4.95 -9.05 4.13
N LEU A 20 -5.72 -9.86 4.85
CA LEU A 20 -5.35 -11.25 5.16
C LEU A 20 -5.23 -12.10 3.89
N ALA A 21 -6.15 -11.95 2.93
CA ALA A 21 -6.06 -12.63 1.65
C ALA A 21 -4.76 -12.29 0.90
N VAL A 22 -4.31 -11.02 0.96
CA VAL A 22 -3.03 -10.59 0.37
C VAL A 22 -1.84 -11.20 1.11
N ILE A 23 -1.89 -11.31 2.44
CA ILE A 23 -0.83 -12.00 3.22
C ILE A 23 -0.73 -13.47 2.79
N PHE A 24 -1.87 -14.16 2.69
CA PHE A 24 -1.92 -15.55 2.24
C PHE A 24 -1.43 -15.74 0.80
N TYR A 25 -1.70 -14.76 -0.07
CA TYR A 25 -1.15 -14.74 -1.43
C TYR A 25 0.38 -14.69 -1.42
N HIS A 26 1.00 -13.80 -0.65
CA HIS A 26 2.46 -13.73 -0.56
C HIS A 26 3.05 -14.98 0.11
N TYR A 27 2.37 -15.54 1.11
CA TYR A 27 2.77 -16.79 1.75
C TYR A 27 2.74 -17.99 0.77
N SER A 28 1.84 -17.95 -0.22
CA SER A 28 1.71 -19.02 -1.22
C SER A 28 2.99 -19.25 -2.04
N TRP A 29 3.90 -18.27 -2.10
CA TRP A 29 5.18 -18.39 -2.80
C TRP A 29 6.19 -19.28 -2.07
N PHE A 30 5.94 -19.59 -0.79
CA PHE A 30 6.84 -20.37 0.07
C PHE A 30 6.36 -21.82 0.30
N ILE A 31 5.22 -22.22 -0.27
CA ILE A 31 4.60 -23.56 -0.08
C ILE A 31 4.55 -24.37 -1.38
N SER A 32 4.36 -25.69 -1.28
CA SER A 32 4.41 -26.61 -2.43
C SER A 32 3.30 -26.33 -3.48
N PRO A 33 3.53 -26.61 -4.78
CA PRO A 33 2.61 -26.29 -5.89
C PRO A 33 1.18 -26.85 -5.77
N LEU A 34 1.01 -27.98 -5.08
CA LEU A 34 -0.26 -28.69 -5.01
C LEU A 34 -1.33 -27.95 -4.17
N GLU A 35 -0.90 -27.10 -3.24
CA GLU A 35 -1.78 -26.35 -2.31
C GLU A 35 -2.02 -24.89 -2.75
N GLN A 36 -1.49 -24.48 -3.90
CA GLN A 36 -1.41 -23.06 -4.30
C GLN A 36 -2.68 -22.51 -4.95
N THR A 37 -3.64 -23.33 -5.39
CA THR A 37 -4.74 -22.88 -6.27
C THR A 37 -5.68 -21.86 -5.62
N LEU A 38 -5.97 -21.99 -4.32
CA LEU A 38 -6.82 -21.04 -3.59
C LEU A 38 -6.03 -19.82 -3.13
N LEU A 39 -4.84 -20.03 -2.56
CA LEU A 39 -4.02 -18.97 -1.98
C LEU A 39 -3.48 -18.02 -3.07
N ARG A 40 -3.18 -18.53 -4.27
CA ARG A 40 -2.79 -17.70 -5.42
C ARG A 40 -3.88 -16.74 -5.88
N ARG A 41 -5.15 -16.95 -5.56
CA ARG A 41 -6.24 -16.00 -5.88
C ARG A 41 -6.33 -14.84 -4.88
N GLY A 42 -5.55 -14.87 -3.80
CA GLY A 42 -5.53 -13.82 -2.79
C GLY A 42 -5.05 -12.45 -3.29
N TYR A 43 -4.47 -12.35 -4.50
CA TYR A 43 -4.17 -11.06 -5.15
C TYR A 43 -5.41 -10.19 -5.34
N LEU A 44 -6.61 -10.80 -5.52
CA LEU A 44 -7.88 -10.08 -5.61
C LEU A 44 -8.21 -9.28 -4.34
N GLY A 45 -7.57 -9.64 -3.21
CA GLY A 45 -7.67 -8.86 -1.97
C GLY A 45 -7.14 -7.43 -2.13
N VAL A 46 -6.20 -7.19 -3.05
CA VAL A 46 -5.69 -5.85 -3.36
C VAL A 46 -6.83 -4.98 -3.90
N ASP A 47 -7.55 -5.46 -4.91
CA ASP A 47 -8.65 -4.73 -5.54
C ASP A 47 -9.77 -4.40 -4.55
N ILE A 48 -10.16 -5.37 -3.73
CA ILE A 48 -11.19 -5.20 -2.68
C ILE A 48 -10.72 -4.19 -1.64
N PHE A 49 -9.46 -4.26 -1.21
CA PHE A 49 -8.90 -3.35 -0.21
C PHE A 49 -8.94 -1.89 -0.70
N PHE A 50 -8.55 -1.65 -1.96
CA PHE A 50 -8.59 -0.30 -2.55
C PHE A 50 -10.02 0.20 -2.75
N MET A 51 -10.92 -0.64 -3.28
CA MET A 51 -12.32 -0.26 -3.50
C MET A 51 -13.01 0.12 -2.18
N VAL A 52 -12.83 -0.70 -1.13
CA VAL A 52 -13.38 -0.43 0.20
C VAL A 52 -12.77 0.82 0.83
N SER A 53 -11.46 1.02 0.68
CA SER A 53 -10.78 2.20 1.23
C SER A 53 -11.24 3.49 0.55
N GLY A 54 -11.41 3.48 -0.78
CA GLY A 54 -11.98 4.61 -1.52
C GLY A 54 -13.41 4.93 -1.11
N PHE A 55 -14.25 3.89 -0.95
CA PHE A 55 -15.62 4.05 -0.46
C PHE A 55 -15.69 4.66 0.94
N LEU A 56 -14.81 4.24 1.86
CA LEU A 56 -14.70 4.81 3.20
C LEU A 56 -14.29 6.28 3.17
N VAL A 57 -13.32 6.65 2.33
CA VAL A 57 -12.92 8.04 2.15
C VAL A 57 -14.13 8.85 1.73
N TRP A 58 -14.86 8.43 0.70
CA TRP A 58 -16.07 9.11 0.25
C TRP A 58 -17.14 9.27 1.36
N ILE A 59 -17.46 8.23 2.13
CA ILE A 59 -18.43 8.34 3.24
C ILE A 59 -17.96 9.37 4.28
N THR A 60 -16.67 9.36 4.62
CA THR A 60 -16.12 10.27 5.65
C THR A 60 -15.96 11.71 5.17
N THR A 61 -15.82 11.94 3.86
CA THR A 61 -15.61 13.28 3.30
C THR A 61 -16.85 13.89 2.68
N ARG A 62 -17.90 13.11 2.34
CA ARG A 62 -19.14 13.63 1.70
C ARG A 62 -19.88 14.70 2.51
N GLN A 63 -19.67 14.76 3.82
CA GLN A 63 -20.29 15.75 4.72
C GLN A 63 -19.35 16.92 5.06
N LEU A 64 -18.09 16.89 4.62
CA LEU A 64 -17.15 17.96 4.84
C LEU A 64 -17.36 19.07 3.80
N GLN A 65 -17.23 20.32 4.23
CA GLN A 65 -17.20 21.46 3.32
C GLN A 65 -16.06 21.30 2.31
N ALA A 66 -16.41 21.29 1.03
CA ALA A 66 -15.45 21.23 -0.06
C ALA A 66 -14.60 22.51 -0.06
N GLY A 67 -13.28 22.36 -0.06
CA GLY A 67 -12.38 23.51 -0.08
C GLY A 67 -10.92 23.11 -0.03
N TRP A 68 -10.05 23.98 -0.55
CA TRP A 68 -8.60 23.76 -0.59
C TRP A 68 -8.02 23.38 0.78
N GLN A 69 -8.47 24.05 1.84
CA GLN A 69 -7.99 23.82 3.21
C GLN A 69 -8.45 22.49 3.83
N SER A 70 -9.60 21.94 3.42
CA SER A 70 -10.06 20.63 3.89
C SER A 70 -9.30 19.50 3.18
N SER A 71 -9.06 19.64 1.87
CA SER A 71 -8.20 18.73 1.09
C SER A 71 -6.77 18.71 1.63
N LEU A 72 -6.13 19.87 1.82
CA LEU A 72 -4.76 19.93 2.36
C LEU A 72 -4.65 19.26 3.75
N ARG A 73 -5.63 19.46 4.64
CA ARG A 73 -5.64 18.78 5.95
C ARG A 73 -5.73 17.26 5.82
N TYR A 74 -6.53 16.77 4.87
CA TYR A 74 -6.65 15.34 4.60
C TYR A 74 -5.31 14.76 4.11
N ILE A 75 -4.69 15.41 3.12
CA ILE A 75 -3.40 15.03 2.54
C ILE A 75 -2.32 15.00 3.63
N VAL A 76 -2.17 16.08 4.40
CA VAL A 76 -1.16 16.19 5.45
C VAL A 76 -1.32 15.10 6.52
N LYS A 77 -2.55 14.86 6.99
CA LYS A 77 -2.81 13.79 7.97
C LYS A 77 -2.44 12.40 7.43
N ARG A 78 -2.69 12.17 6.14
CA ARG A 78 -2.35 10.91 5.47
C ARG A 78 -0.84 10.76 5.28
N SER A 79 -0.17 11.81 4.82
CA SER A 79 1.28 11.86 4.60
C SER A 79 2.06 11.63 5.89
N ILE A 80 1.71 12.29 7.00
CA ILE A 80 2.39 12.12 8.30
C ILE A 80 2.22 10.69 8.84
N ARG A 81 1.14 9.98 8.47
CA ARG A 81 0.94 8.60 8.89
C ARG A 81 1.70 7.59 8.02
N ILE A 82 1.74 7.80 6.70
CA ILE A 82 2.24 6.80 5.74
C ILE A 82 3.74 6.97 5.48
N ILE A 83 4.19 8.21 5.23
CA ILE A 83 5.58 8.50 4.82
C ILE A 83 6.60 8.04 5.87
N PRO A 84 6.45 8.33 7.17
CA PRO A 84 7.45 7.93 8.15
C PRO A 84 7.58 6.41 8.27
N ALA A 85 6.46 5.69 8.28
CA ALA A 85 6.47 4.24 8.34
C ALA A 85 7.14 3.63 7.10
N TYR A 86 6.80 4.13 5.91
CA TYR A 86 7.42 3.67 4.67
C TYR A 86 8.92 3.98 4.60
N ALA A 87 9.33 5.18 5.02
CA ALA A 87 10.73 5.57 5.06
C ALA A 87 11.54 4.68 6.02
N LEU A 88 11.01 4.43 7.22
CA LEU A 88 11.65 3.55 8.21
C LEU A 88 11.85 2.12 7.67
N VAL A 89 10.83 1.54 7.04
CA VAL A 89 10.93 0.19 6.47
C VAL A 89 11.89 0.17 5.27
N THR A 90 11.87 1.20 4.43
CA THR A 90 12.77 1.32 3.26
C THR A 90 14.24 1.44 3.70
N ILE A 91 14.51 2.27 4.70
CA ILE A 91 15.85 2.41 5.29
C ILE A 91 16.27 1.11 5.98
N GLY A 92 15.39 0.49 6.76
CA GLY A 92 15.67 -0.80 7.40
C GLY A 92 16.02 -1.90 6.39
N TYR A 93 15.30 -1.96 5.28
CA TYR A 93 15.58 -2.87 4.17
C TYR A 93 16.95 -2.58 3.52
N ALA A 94 17.26 -1.30 3.27
CA ALA A 94 18.56 -0.90 2.74
C ALA A 94 19.70 -1.29 3.70
N LEU A 95 19.55 -1.06 5.01
CA LEU A 95 20.53 -1.45 6.01
C LEU A 95 20.74 -2.97 6.07
N TYR A 96 19.67 -3.76 5.96
CA TYR A 96 19.76 -5.22 5.93
C TYR A 96 20.60 -5.71 4.74
N PHE A 97 20.46 -5.09 3.56
CA PHE A 97 21.22 -5.47 2.37
C PHE A 97 22.57 -4.76 2.20
N ALA A 98 22.95 -3.85 3.10
CA ALA A 98 24.14 -3.00 2.97
C ALA A 98 25.45 -3.79 2.82
N PHE A 99 25.52 -5.01 3.37
CA PHE A 99 26.71 -5.87 3.31
C PHE A 99 26.70 -6.89 2.17
N THR A 100 25.60 -6.99 1.42
CA THR A 100 25.41 -8.03 0.38
C THR A 100 25.24 -7.47 -1.02
N ARG A 101 24.94 -6.17 -1.15
CA ARG A 101 24.74 -5.48 -2.44
C ARG A 101 25.73 -4.33 -2.62
N PRO A 102 26.07 -3.95 -3.87
CA PRO A 102 26.88 -2.76 -4.13
C PRO A 102 26.29 -1.49 -3.51
N ALA A 103 27.12 -0.74 -2.77
CA ALA A 103 26.65 0.42 -2.00
C ALA A 103 26.07 1.53 -2.89
N ALA A 104 26.70 1.82 -4.04
CA ALA A 104 26.24 2.88 -4.94
C ALA A 104 24.82 2.62 -5.48
N ASP A 105 24.56 1.40 -5.93
CA ASP A 105 23.25 1.00 -6.46
C ASP A 105 22.19 1.02 -5.35
N LEU A 106 22.53 0.53 -4.16
CA LEU A 106 21.60 0.48 -3.04
C LEU A 106 21.22 1.87 -2.55
N ILE A 107 22.18 2.80 -2.46
CA ILE A 107 21.92 4.21 -2.11
C ILE A 107 21.00 4.84 -3.15
N TRP A 108 21.31 4.67 -4.44
CA TRP A 108 20.50 5.25 -5.52
C TRP A 108 19.07 4.70 -5.54
N GLN A 109 18.91 3.39 -5.35
CA GLN A 109 17.61 2.73 -5.28
C GLN A 109 16.81 3.17 -4.05
N THR A 110 17.47 3.33 -2.90
CA THR A 110 16.85 3.80 -1.67
C THR A 110 16.35 5.23 -1.83
N LEU A 111 17.18 6.12 -2.38
CA LEU A 111 16.79 7.51 -2.64
C LEU A 111 15.58 7.61 -3.55
N LYS A 112 15.60 6.94 -4.71
CA LYS A 112 14.46 6.88 -5.63
C LYS A 112 13.20 6.35 -4.93
N SER A 113 13.33 5.30 -4.12
CA SER A 113 12.20 4.72 -3.40
C SER A 113 11.60 5.68 -2.36
N LEU A 114 12.44 6.45 -1.65
CA LEU A 114 12.00 7.44 -0.65
C LEU A 114 11.25 8.62 -1.28
N VAL A 115 11.55 8.96 -2.54
CA VAL A 115 10.83 9.98 -3.31
C VAL A 115 9.72 9.39 -4.20
N PHE A 116 9.32 8.14 -3.97
CA PHE A 116 8.25 7.44 -4.68
C PHE A 116 8.47 7.30 -6.21
N ILE A 117 9.73 7.27 -6.65
CA ILE A 117 10.09 7.06 -8.05
C ILE A 117 10.32 5.55 -8.28
N PRO A 118 9.61 4.92 -9.23
CA PRO A 118 9.83 3.52 -9.57
C PRO A 118 11.23 3.30 -10.14
N LEU A 119 11.87 2.20 -9.76
CA LEU A 119 13.25 1.90 -10.15
C LEU A 119 13.36 1.37 -11.58
N ASN A 120 12.34 0.62 -12.00
CA ASN A 120 12.30 -0.13 -13.24
C ASN A 120 11.04 0.26 -14.02
N GLY A 121 11.07 0.20 -15.36
CA GLY A 121 9.84 0.11 -16.15
C GLY A 121 9.34 -1.33 -16.16
N GLY A 122 8.02 -1.56 -16.16
CA GLY A 122 7.48 -2.91 -16.01
C GLY A 122 6.08 -3.11 -16.59
N ASN A 123 5.60 -4.34 -16.45
CA ASN A 123 4.26 -4.73 -16.89
C ASN A 123 3.18 -4.31 -15.88
N SER A 124 1.95 -4.26 -16.35
CA SER A 124 0.76 -4.13 -15.49
C SER A 124 0.76 -5.19 -14.38
N PRO A 125 0.32 -4.87 -13.15
CA PRO A 125 -0.28 -3.60 -12.73
C PRO A 125 0.70 -2.58 -12.14
N ALA A 126 1.94 -2.98 -11.86
CA ALA A 126 2.87 -2.17 -11.07
C ALA A 126 3.68 -1.17 -11.90
N TYR A 127 3.84 -1.37 -13.22
CA TYR A 127 4.67 -0.57 -14.14
C TYR A 127 6.04 -0.12 -13.61
N GLY A 128 6.57 -0.81 -12.59
CA GLY A 128 7.78 -0.44 -11.88
C GLY A 128 7.67 -0.59 -10.37
N PHE A 129 8.71 -1.16 -9.76
CA PHE A 129 8.74 -1.41 -8.32
C PHE A 129 9.72 -0.47 -7.62
N PRO A 130 9.39 0.03 -6.42
CA PRO A 130 10.40 0.59 -5.53
C PRO A 130 11.24 -0.54 -4.91
N LEU A 131 12.27 -0.18 -4.14
CA LEU A 131 13.15 -1.12 -3.45
C LEU A 131 12.38 -2.11 -2.57
N LEU A 132 11.27 -1.64 -1.97
CA LEU A 132 10.24 -2.49 -1.38
C LEU A 132 9.18 -2.79 -2.44
N GLU A 133 9.20 -3.99 -3.04
CA GLU A 133 8.29 -4.31 -4.14
C GLU A 133 6.82 -4.04 -3.80
N ASN A 134 6.38 -4.40 -2.59
CA ASN A 134 5.01 -4.15 -2.11
C ASN A 134 4.61 -2.66 -2.05
N GLY A 135 5.58 -1.74 -2.12
CA GLY A 135 5.35 -0.29 -2.16
C GLY A 135 4.86 0.23 -3.51
N TRP A 136 4.72 -0.62 -4.54
CA TRP A 136 4.27 -0.18 -5.86
C TRP A 136 2.94 0.56 -5.84
N THR A 137 1.97 0.12 -5.03
CA THR A 137 0.67 0.81 -4.93
C THR A 137 0.78 2.19 -4.29
N LEU A 138 1.75 2.37 -3.39
CA LEU A 138 1.97 3.64 -2.69
C LEU A 138 2.59 4.69 -3.63
N ASN A 139 3.46 4.26 -4.55
CA ASN A 139 3.97 5.14 -5.61
C ASN A 139 2.83 5.72 -6.45
N TYR A 140 1.81 4.92 -6.77
CA TYR A 140 0.62 5.39 -7.49
C TYR A 140 -0.28 6.26 -6.63
N GLU A 141 -0.48 5.87 -5.37
CA GLU A 141 -1.39 6.58 -4.47
C GLU A 141 -0.98 8.05 -4.26
N PHE A 142 0.31 8.36 -4.31
CA PHE A 142 0.81 9.74 -4.25
C PHE A 142 0.34 10.64 -5.41
N PHE A 143 0.03 10.08 -6.58
CA PHE A 143 -0.48 10.85 -7.72
C PHE A 143 -2.00 11.10 -7.65
N PHE A 144 -2.73 10.36 -6.80
CA PHE A 144 -4.18 10.45 -6.63
C PHE A 144 -4.61 11.11 -5.31
N ILE A 145 -3.65 11.52 -4.46
CA ILE A 145 -3.83 12.28 -3.22
C ILE A 145 -3.92 13.78 -3.53
#